data_AF-A0A2M7N316-F1
#
_entry.id   AF-A0A2M7N316-F1
#
_cell.length_a   1.000
_cell.length_b   1.000
_cell.length_c   1.000
_cell.angle_alpha   90.00
_cell.angle_beta   90.00
_cell.angle_gamma   90.00
#
_symmetry.space_group_name_H-M   'P 1'
#
loop_
_entity.id
_entity.type
_entity.pdbx_description
1 polymer ?
#
loop_
_entity_poly.entity_id
_entity_poly.type
_entity_poly.pdbx_seq_one_letter_code
_entity_poly.pdbx_strand_id
1 'polypeptide(L)'
;MPNHFHFLIVTNEKTIQTVIKANQERNIFCEGIRIVLSAYSQAINKQENRVGSLFSKNTKAKLLKSVLNRSNSLDYVFTCFQYIHQNPVRYGLVKKMEDWQY
;
A
#
# COMPACT_ATOMS: atom_id res chain seq x y z
N MET A 1 -2.30 0.21 10.20
CA MET A 1 -2.29 1.34 11.17
C MET A 1 -3.69 1.95 11.21
N PRO A 2 -4.11 2.63 12.29
CA PRO A 2 -5.48 3.15 12.43
C PRO A 2 -5.92 4.12 11.33
N ASN A 3 -4.99 4.87 10.74
CA ASN A 3 -5.29 5.93 9.76
C ASN A 3 -4.52 5.82 8.43
N HIS A 4 -3.69 4.79 8.26
CA HIS A 4 -2.93 4.56 7.02
C HIS A 4 -2.48 3.10 6.90
N PHE A 5 -1.94 2.74 5.75
CA PHE A 5 -1.37 1.43 5.47
C PHE A 5 -0.01 1.58 4.79
N HIS A 6 0.84 0.58 4.97
CA HIS A 6 2.09 0.42 4.23
C HIS A 6 2.12 -0.99 3.67
N PHE A 7 2.39 -1.13 2.39
CA PHE A 7 2.56 -2.42 1.75
C PHE A 7 3.93 -2.50 1.09
N LEU A 8 4.57 -3.66 1.24
CA LEU A 8 5.76 -4.04 0.47
C LEU A 8 5.33 -5.11 -0.52
N ILE A 9 5.30 -4.75 -1.81
CA ILE A 9 4.70 -5.59 -2.85
C ILE A 9 5.75 -5.91 -3.90
N VAL A 10 5.85 -7.19 -4.22
CA VAL A 10 6.62 -7.68 -5.38
C VAL A 10 5.68 -7.72 -6.58
N THR A 11 6.05 -7.02 -7.63
CA THR A 11 5.31 -7.01 -8.90
C THR A 11 5.88 -8.04 -9.87
N ASN A 12 5.05 -8.50 -10.80
CA ASN A 12 5.41 -9.41 -11.88
C ASN A 12 5.00 -8.83 -13.25
N GLU A 13 5.30 -9.56 -14.31
CA GLU A 13 5.03 -9.16 -15.69
C GLU A 13 3.55 -8.81 -15.96
N LYS A 14 2.61 -9.51 -15.31
CA LYS A 14 1.18 -9.20 -15.45
C LYS A 14 0.83 -7.85 -14.84
N THR A 15 1.39 -7.56 -13.67
CA THR A 15 1.10 -6.33 -12.92
C THR A 15 1.67 -5.05 -13.56
N ILE A 16 2.70 -5.17 -14.41
CA ILE A 16 3.32 -4.04 -15.11
C ILE A 16 2.67 -3.74 -16.47
N GLN A 17 1.80 -4.61 -16.98
CA GLN A 17 1.04 -4.33 -18.20
C GLN A 17 0.20 -3.07 -18.03
N THR A 18 -0.03 -2.33 -19.12
CA THR A 18 -0.78 -1.08 -19.10
C THR A 18 -2.18 -1.23 -19.68
N VAL A 19 -3.09 -0.42 -19.16
CA VAL A 19 -4.47 -0.28 -19.61
C VAL A 19 -4.78 1.20 -19.78
N ILE A 20 -5.60 1.53 -20.77
CA ILE A 20 -6.10 2.89 -20.97
C ILE A 20 -7.45 3.01 -20.28
N LYS A 21 -7.55 3.90 -19.29
CA LYS A 21 -8.79 4.22 -18.58
C LYS A 21 -8.94 5.72 -18.48
N ALA A 22 -10.10 6.25 -18.86
CA ALA A 22 -10.38 7.69 -18.87
C ALA A 22 -9.28 8.51 -19.57
N ASN A 23 -8.84 8.06 -20.75
CA ASN A 23 -7.76 8.67 -21.54
C ASN A 23 -6.40 8.78 -20.83
N GLN A 24 -6.18 7.97 -19.79
CA GLN A 24 -4.90 7.87 -19.10
C GLN A 24 -4.39 6.44 -19.15
N GLU A 25 -3.12 6.30 -19.53
CA GLU A 25 -2.40 5.03 -19.43
C GLU A 25 -2.01 4.77 -17.97
N ARG A 26 -2.32 3.58 -17.47
CA ARG A 26 -1.99 3.15 -16.11
C ARG A 26 -1.58 1.69 -16.13
N ASN A 27 -0.64 1.30 -15.27
CA ASN A 27 -0.38 -0.13 -15.08
C ASN A 27 -1.56 -0.81 -14.37
N ILE A 28 -1.76 -2.11 -14.65
CA ILE A 28 -2.85 -2.92 -14.10
C ILE A 28 -2.85 -2.90 -12.58
N PHE A 29 -1.67 -2.90 -11.95
CA PHE A 29 -1.57 -2.85 -10.49
C PHE A 29 -2.17 -1.59 -9.88
N CYS A 30 -1.81 -0.41 -10.41
CA CYS A 30 -2.36 0.87 -9.97
C CYS A 30 -3.87 0.95 -10.18
N GLU A 31 -4.36 0.38 -11.28
CA GLU A 31 -5.81 0.30 -11.53
C GLU A 31 -6.50 -0.63 -10.53
N GLY A 32 -5.89 -1.77 -10.20
CA GLY A 32 -6.37 -2.67 -9.16
C GLY A 32 -6.47 -2.00 -7.79
N ILE A 33 -5.42 -1.29 -7.36
CA ILE A 33 -5.42 -0.50 -6.10
C ILE A 33 -6.55 0.54 -6.12
N ARG A 34 -6.75 1.25 -7.24
CA ARG A 34 -7.86 2.21 -7.37
C ARG A 34 -9.22 1.55 -7.16
N ILE A 35 -9.45 0.39 -7.77
CA ILE A 35 -10.70 -0.36 -7.64
C ILE A 35 -10.92 -0.78 -6.19
N VAL A 36 -9.91 -1.37 -5.54
CA VAL A 36 -9.99 -1.82 -4.14
C VAL A 36 -10.30 -0.66 -3.20
N LEU A 37 -9.59 0.47 -3.30
CA LEU A 37 -9.81 1.63 -2.44
C LEU A 37 -11.19 2.27 -2.67
N SER A 38 -11.67 2.28 -3.92
CA SER A 38 -13.01 2.78 -4.25
C SER A 38 -14.10 1.87 -3.69
N ALA A 39 -13.96 0.55 -3.87
CA ALA A 39 -14.92 -0.43 -3.36
C ALA A 39 -15.00 -0.40 -1.82
N TYR A 40 -13.85 -0.32 -1.15
CA TYR A 40 -13.78 -0.17 0.30
C TYR A 40 -14.44 1.12 0.79
N SER A 41 -14.15 2.26 0.13
CA SER A 41 -14.77 3.55 0.48
C SER A 41 -16.30 3.50 0.31
N GLN A 42 -16.79 2.88 -0.75
CA GLN A 42 -18.24 2.71 -0.98
C GLN A 42 -18.89 1.83 0.09
N ALA A 43 -18.25 0.72 0.46
CA ALA A 43 -18.74 -0.18 1.50
C ALA A 43 -18.85 0.52 2.86
N ILE A 44 -17.79 1.22 3.28
CA ILE A 44 -17.79 2.01 4.53
C ILE A 44 -18.81 3.14 4.46
N ASN A 45 -18.91 3.84 3.33
CA ASN A 45 -19.89 4.91 3.18
C ASN A 45 -21.33 4.41 3.35
N LYS A 46 -21.65 3.24 2.79
CA LYS A 46 -22.93 2.57 2.96
C LYS A 46 -23.16 2.13 4.41
N GLN A 47 -22.16 1.52 5.04
CA GLN A 47 -22.24 1.03 6.42
C GLN A 47 -22.51 2.17 7.41
N GLU A 48 -21.78 3.28 7.27
CA GLU A 48 -21.80 4.41 8.20
C GLU A 48 -22.79 5.52 7.79
N ASN A 49 -23.64 5.26 6.79
CA ASN A 49 -24.58 6.24 6.21
C ASN A 49 -23.93 7.62 5.91
N ARG A 50 -22.76 7.60 5.28
CA ARG A 50 -21.96 8.79 4.96
C ARG A 50 -21.70 8.88 3.45
N VAL A 51 -21.15 10.01 3.02
CA VAL A 51 -20.73 10.25 1.63
C VAL A 51 -19.30 10.81 1.58
N GLY A 52 -18.68 10.74 0.40
CA GLY A 52 -17.37 11.35 0.14
C GLY A 52 -16.19 10.37 0.16
N SER A 53 -14.97 10.92 0.03
CA SER A 53 -13.73 10.12 0.02
C SER A 53 -13.35 9.66 1.43
N LEU A 54 -12.91 8.42 1.56
CA LEU A 54 -12.31 7.89 2.81
C LEU A 54 -10.78 8.03 2.81
N PHE A 55 -10.16 7.96 1.65
CA PHE A 55 -8.71 8.03 1.49
C PHE A 55 -8.25 9.43 1.06
N SER A 56 -7.03 9.79 1.48
CA SER A 56 -6.31 10.96 0.98
C SER A 56 -6.10 10.88 -0.54
N LYS A 57 -6.03 12.04 -1.21
CA LYS A 57 -5.74 12.09 -2.65
C LYS A 57 -4.37 11.45 -2.94
N ASN A 58 -4.36 10.54 -3.92
CA ASN A 58 -3.20 9.84 -4.47
C ASN A 58 -2.45 8.94 -3.47
N THR A 59 -2.33 7.66 -3.81
CA THR A 59 -1.48 6.71 -3.07
C THR A 59 -0.01 6.99 -3.39
N LYS A 60 0.86 6.98 -2.37
CA LYS A 60 2.31 7.12 -2.54
C LYS A 60 2.93 5.77 -2.87
N ALA A 61 3.83 5.72 -3.83
CA ALA A 61 4.58 4.52 -4.19
C ALA A 61 6.06 4.84 -4.41
N LYS A 62 6.95 3.93 -4.01
CA LYS A 62 8.40 4.02 -4.23
C LYS A 62 8.89 2.73 -4.87
N LEU A 63 9.43 2.82 -6.09
CA LEU A 63 10.03 1.68 -6.77
C LEU A 63 11.39 1.34 -6.12
N LEU A 64 11.59 0.07 -5.75
CA LEU A 64 12.82 -0.38 -5.07
C LEU A 64 13.88 -0.97 -6.01
N LYS A 65 13.63 -0.99 -7.32
CA LYS A 65 14.50 -1.63 -8.35
C LYS A 65 15.96 -1.13 -8.32
N SER A 66 16.18 0.17 -8.13
CA SER A 66 17.54 0.75 -8.10
C SER A 66 18.34 0.34 -6.85
N VAL A 67 17.66 -0.10 -5.80
CA VAL A 67 18.29 -0.57 -4.56
C VAL A 67 18.60 -2.06 -4.65
N LEU A 68 17.82 -2.83 -5.42
CA LEU A 68 18.00 -4.26 -5.62
C LEU A 68 19.31 -4.64 -6.34
N ASN A 69 19.86 -3.73 -7.15
CA ASN A 69 21.10 -3.95 -7.91
C ASN A 69 22.38 -3.57 -7.15
N ARG A 70 22.29 -3.21 -5.86
CA ARG A 70 23.45 -2.90 -5.01
C ARG A 70 23.80 -4.13 -4.17
N SER A 71 25.07 -4.26 -3.80
CA SER A 71 25.57 -5.36 -2.94
C SER A 71 24.81 -5.47 -1.60
N ASN A 72 24.20 -4.37 -1.13
CA ASN A 72 23.41 -4.26 0.11
C ASN A 72 21.89 -4.16 -0.17
N SER A 73 21.42 -4.71 -1.29
CA SER A 73 20.03 -4.65 -1.74
C SER A 73 19.03 -5.31 -0.78
N LEU A 74 19.39 -6.49 -0.30
CA LEU A 74 18.64 -7.24 0.70
C LEU A 74 18.46 -6.39 1.96
N ASP A 75 19.47 -5.61 2.34
CA ASP A 75 19.44 -4.79 3.56
C ASP A 75 18.35 -3.73 3.50
N TYR A 76 18.15 -3.06 2.37
CA TYR A 76 17.15 -2.00 2.29
C TYR A 76 15.72 -2.55 2.19
N VAL A 77 15.50 -3.61 1.42
CA VAL A 77 14.17 -4.26 1.36
C VAL A 77 13.81 -4.82 2.73
N PHE A 78 14.76 -5.46 3.40
CA PHE A 78 14.60 -5.93 4.77
C PHE A 78 14.39 -4.76 5.74
N THR A 79 15.07 -3.63 5.57
CA THR A 79 14.83 -2.41 6.35
C THR A 79 13.40 -1.90 6.17
N CYS A 80 12.88 -1.89 4.94
CA CYS A 80 11.47 -1.54 4.69
C CYS A 80 10.51 -2.54 5.35
N PHE A 81 10.80 -3.84 5.26
CA PHE A 81 10.03 -4.88 5.94
C PHE A 81 10.00 -4.64 7.46
N GLN A 82 11.16 -4.44 8.08
CA GLN A 82 11.30 -4.15 9.51
C GLN A 82 10.55 -2.86 9.89
N TYR A 83 10.71 -1.80 9.10
CA TYR A 83 9.99 -0.54 9.31
C TYR A 83 8.48 -0.73 9.36
N ILE A 84 7.92 -1.50 8.41
CA ILE A 84 6.47 -1.75 8.33
C ILE A 84 5.97 -2.46 9.60
N HIS A 85 6.65 -3.53 10.01
CA HIS A 85 6.25 -4.36 11.15
C HIS A 85 6.51 -3.68 12.51
N GLN A 86 7.45 -2.76 12.57
CA GLN A 86 7.71 -1.97 13.78
C GLN A 86 6.73 -0.81 13.97
N ASN A 87 5.95 -0.42 12.95
CA ASN A 87 5.04 0.72 13.07
C ASN A 87 4.05 0.59 14.25
N PRO A 88 3.35 -0.53 14.47
CA PRO A 88 2.43 -0.65 15.59
C PRO A 88 3.08 -0.38 16.96
N VAL A 89 4.31 -0.88 17.16
CA VAL A 89 5.09 -0.63 18.38
C VAL A 89 5.54 0.82 18.47
N ARG A 90 6.08 1.39 17.39
CA ARG A 90 6.57 2.79 17.35
C ARG A 90 5.47 3.82 17.62
N TYR A 91 4.24 3.51 17.23
CA TYR A 91 3.07 4.34 17.49
C TYR A 91 2.36 3.99 18.81
N GLY A 92 2.92 3.10 19.63
CA GLY A 92 2.39 2.76 20.95
C GLY A 92 1.07 1.98 20.93
N LEU A 93 0.73 1.33 19.81
CA LEU A 93 -0.50 0.55 19.67
C LEU A 93 -0.40 -0.81 20.36
N VAL A 94 0.80 -1.38 20.40
CA VAL A 94 1.12 -2.68 21.02
C VAL A 94 2.51 -2.63 21.67
N LYS A 95 2.75 -3.52 22.64
CA LYS A 95 4.06 -3.64 23.29
C LYS A 95 5.04 -4.49 22.48
N LYS A 96 4.55 -5.51 21.78
CA LYS A 96 5.34 -6.36 20.89
C LYS A 96 4.76 -6.36 19.48
N MET A 97 5.59 -6.59 18.46
CA MET A 97 5.14 -6.52 17.07
C MET A 97 4.11 -7.62 16.76
N GLU A 98 4.31 -8.81 17.32
CA GLU A 98 3.44 -9.98 17.17
C GLU A 98 2.05 -9.82 17.82
N ASP A 99 1.87 -8.85 18.71
CA ASP A 99 0.56 -8.55 19.32
C ASP A 99 -0.34 -7.76 18.36
N TRP A 100 0.20 -7.27 17.23
CA TRP A 100 -0.56 -6.51 16.24
C TRP A 100 -1.27 -7.45 15.26
N GLN A 101 -2.60 -7.56 15.41
CA GLN A 101 -3.44 -8.50 14.66
C GLN A 101 -3.72 -8.15 13.18
N TYR A 102 -3.20 -7.02 12.68
CA TYR A 102 -3.58 -6.46 11.35
C TYR A 102 -2.40 -6.28 10.38
#